data_AF-A0A8T5Q4V1-F1
#
_entry.id   AF-A0A8T5Q4V1-F1
#
_cell.length_a   1.000
_cell.length_b   1.000
_cell.length_c   1.000
_cell.angle_alpha   90.00
_cell.angle_beta   90.00
_cell.angle_gamma   90.00
#
_symmetry.space_group_name_H-M   'P 1'
#
loop_
_entity.id
_entity.type
_entity.pdbx_description
1 polymer ?
#
loop_
_entity_poly.entity_id
_entity_poly.type
_entity_poly.pdbx_seq_one_letter_code
_entity_poly.pdbx_strand_id
1 'polypeptide(L)'
;MKHKNKKSQVTIFIIIGIVILVIVGLVYSTTRSTEQAAARTEIRKVEETRFETQPIKIFVEDCLDGITQDGLELLGKQGGRLRDDQGGTLPGFDEIDGASYAIKREPSDYDDIGLYGRGTLPSLRGTVPSVPNSMQHQLESYIASRLDDCNLTVFKSRGFTITPGAPTVDVSIAKDSIDVKLDYPLVVESEATGAKTTVNDFSKTQRARLGNIYDFAAQLVTGDTTGLTFEIDNQPSLQGLVTTILRDAANQDDIINITDPRSLVKGGPYVFRFARENRMPKVDDIIPRDDPAGFVVGDNIYPENITATPTAKDPDEDEPITVFFNIKYPDHATIPDEQILGAGTLIQECPGVVETCATDGAEVYCRDVTVPAGDTYIIECPP
;
A
#
# COMPACT_ATOMS: atom_id res chain seq x y z
N MET A 1 83.40 8.10 80.03
CA MET A 1 82.54 8.25 78.84
C MET A 1 81.22 8.89 79.25
N LYS A 2 80.72 9.93 78.57
CA LYS A 2 79.56 10.71 79.00
C LYS A 2 78.32 10.29 78.20
N HIS A 3 77.40 9.54 78.81
CA HIS A 3 76.22 8.99 78.12
C HIS A 3 75.27 10.13 77.71
N LYS A 4 75.18 10.41 76.39
CA LYS A 4 74.30 11.46 75.86
C LYS A 4 72.85 10.93 75.88
N ASN A 5 71.98 11.54 76.67
CA ASN A 5 70.58 11.12 76.83
C ASN A 5 69.79 11.27 75.52
N LYS A 6 69.61 10.18 74.77
CA LYS A 6 68.92 10.17 73.46
C LYS A 6 67.41 10.45 73.49
N LYS A 7 66.81 10.68 74.67
CA LYS A 7 65.34 10.84 74.83
C LYS A 7 64.77 12.14 74.27
N SER A 8 65.58 13.18 74.03
CA SER A 8 65.12 14.46 73.45
C SER A 8 64.98 14.45 71.93
N GLN A 9 65.35 13.36 71.26
CA GLN A 9 65.33 13.26 69.78
C GLN A 9 64.00 12.72 69.23
N VAL A 10 63.13 12.15 70.07
CA VAL A 10 61.83 11.59 69.62
C VAL A 10 60.78 12.71 69.46
N THR A 11 60.76 13.69 70.37
CA THR A 11 59.78 14.79 70.38
C THR A 11 59.82 15.63 69.10
N ILE A 12 61.01 15.85 68.53
CA ILE A 12 61.15 16.65 67.30
C ILE A 12 60.55 15.94 66.08
N PHE A 13 60.66 14.61 65.98
CA PHE A 13 60.01 13.85 64.91
C PHE A 13 58.48 13.85 65.04
N ILE A 14 57.94 13.83 66.27
CA ILE A 14 56.48 13.94 66.51
C ILE A 14 55.97 15.31 66.05
N ILE A 15 56.66 16.39 66.41
CA ILE A 15 56.27 17.76 66.00
C ILE A 15 56.34 17.90 64.47
N ILE A 16 57.40 17.40 63.83
CA ILE A 16 57.53 17.43 62.36
C ILE A 16 56.40 16.64 61.69
N GLY A 17 56.03 15.46 62.20
CA GLY A 17 54.92 14.67 61.66
C GLY A 17 53.58 15.39 61.73
N ILE A 18 53.29 16.09 62.84
CA ILE A 18 52.07 16.89 63.00
C ILE A 18 52.06 18.09 62.03
N VAL A 19 53.19 18.79 61.90
CA VAL A 19 53.31 19.94 60.97
C VAL A 19 53.09 19.50 59.52
N ILE A 20 53.66 18.36 59.10
CA ILE A 20 53.46 17.79 57.77
C ILE A 20 51.97 17.43 57.55
N LEU A 21 51.32 16.79 58.53
CA LEU A 21 49.88 16.47 58.45
C LEU A 21 49.00 17.73 58.28
N VAL A 22 49.30 18.80 59.01
CA VAL A 22 48.57 20.08 58.87
C VAL A 22 48.78 20.70 57.49
N ILE A 23 50.02 20.71 56.98
CA ILE A 23 50.32 21.23 55.63
C ILE A 23 49.60 20.42 54.54
N VAL A 24 49.66 19.09 54.60
CA VAL A 24 48.98 18.21 53.63
C VAL A 24 47.46 18.39 53.71
N GLY A 25 46.89 18.46 54.90
CA GLY A 25 45.45 18.71 55.09
C GLY A 25 45.00 20.07 54.54
N LEU A 26 45.82 21.11 54.70
CA LEU A 26 45.52 22.47 54.23
C LEU A 26 45.63 22.58 52.70
N VAL A 27 46.64 21.95 52.09
CA VAL A 27 46.77 21.84 50.63
C VAL A 27 45.60 21.03 50.03
N TYR A 28 45.22 19.90 50.65
CA TYR A 28 44.07 19.11 50.21
C TYR A 28 42.74 19.86 50.34
N SER A 29 42.60 20.71 51.36
CA SER A 29 41.42 21.56 51.54
C SER A 29 41.32 22.65 50.47
N THR A 30 42.43 23.25 50.05
CA THR A 30 42.40 24.33 49.05
C THR A 30 42.19 23.79 47.64
N THR A 31 42.85 22.71 47.23
CA THR A 31 42.65 22.09 45.90
C THR A 31 41.20 21.65 45.68
N ARG A 32 40.59 21.01 46.70
CA ARG A 32 39.19 20.56 46.63
C ARG A 32 38.18 21.71 46.53
N SER A 33 38.52 22.90 47.08
CA SER A 33 37.67 24.09 46.95
C SER A 33 37.70 24.69 45.54
N THR A 34 38.86 24.68 44.87
CA THR A 34 39.02 25.20 43.51
C THR A 34 38.35 24.31 42.46
N GLU A 35 38.42 22.98 42.60
CA GLU A 35 37.73 22.04 41.71
C GLU A 35 36.21 22.21 41.76
N GLN A 36 35.63 22.38 42.96
CA GLN A 36 34.19 22.60 43.12
C GLN A 36 33.72 23.96 42.57
N ALA A 37 34.56 24.99 42.62
CA ALA A 37 34.25 26.30 42.03
C ALA A 37 34.25 26.24 40.48
N ALA A 38 35.24 25.56 39.89
CA ALA A 38 35.29 25.33 38.45
C ALA A 38 34.08 24.51 37.96
N ALA A 39 33.80 23.36 38.61
CA ALA A 39 32.68 22.51 38.27
C ALA A 39 31.32 23.23 38.37
N ARG A 40 31.10 24.04 39.42
CA ARG A 40 29.87 24.85 39.54
C ARG A 40 29.73 25.93 38.46
N THR A 41 30.83 26.46 37.96
CA THR A 41 30.82 27.50 36.92
C THR A 41 30.46 26.89 35.55
N GLU A 42 30.96 25.69 35.25
CA GLU A 42 30.53 24.96 34.04
C GLU A 42 29.09 24.46 34.14
N ILE A 43 28.69 23.87 35.28
CA ILE A 43 27.30 23.43 35.50
C ILE A 43 26.32 24.60 35.33
N ARG A 44 26.59 25.76 35.92
CA ARG A 44 25.71 26.94 35.77
C ARG A 44 25.61 27.43 34.32
N LYS A 45 26.70 27.33 33.55
CA LYS A 45 26.70 27.67 32.12
C LYS A 45 25.91 26.68 31.26
N VAL A 46 25.86 25.41 31.67
CA VAL A 46 25.04 24.34 31.08
C VAL A 46 23.57 24.45 31.52
N GLU A 47 23.30 24.94 32.73
CA GLU A 47 21.96 25.11 33.29
C GLU A 47 21.25 26.36 32.74
N GLU A 48 21.97 27.49 32.59
CA GLU A 48 21.48 28.71 31.93
C GLU A 48 21.38 28.56 30.38
N THR A 49 21.92 27.49 29.79
CA THR A 49 21.72 27.14 28.37
C THR A 49 20.70 26.02 28.14
N ARG A 50 20.12 25.47 29.21
CA ARG A 50 19.04 24.48 29.12
C ARG A 50 17.69 25.16 28.90
N PHE A 51 17.60 25.94 27.82
CA PHE A 51 16.32 26.38 27.28
C PHE A 51 15.45 25.14 27.07
N GLU A 52 14.23 25.15 27.58
CA GLU A 52 13.28 24.07 27.34
C GLU A 52 12.90 24.12 25.86
N THR A 53 13.65 23.42 25.03
CA THR A 53 13.33 23.15 23.62
C THR A 53 12.24 22.08 23.48
N GLN A 54 11.92 21.39 24.58
CA GLN A 54 10.88 20.35 24.64
C GLN A 54 9.51 20.80 24.08
N PRO A 55 8.99 22.02 24.31
CA PRO A 55 7.74 22.47 23.71
C PRO A 55 7.84 22.69 22.19
N ILE A 56 9.02 23.06 21.68
CA ILE A 56 9.27 23.15 20.22
C ILE A 56 9.30 21.74 19.63
N LYS A 57 9.99 20.80 20.30
CA LYS A 57 10.03 19.40 19.88
C LYS A 57 8.63 18.77 19.82
N ILE A 58 7.84 18.90 20.88
CA ILE A 58 6.46 18.40 20.93
C ILE A 58 5.62 19.04 19.81
N PHE A 59 5.71 20.35 19.60
CA PHE A 59 4.96 21.03 18.53
C PHE A 59 5.30 20.49 17.13
N VAL A 60 6.59 20.25 16.84
CA VAL A 60 7.02 19.69 15.55
C VAL A 60 6.59 18.22 15.42
N GLU A 61 6.69 17.42 16.48
CA GLU A 61 6.25 16.01 16.48
C GLU A 61 4.72 15.86 16.36
N ASP A 62 3.93 16.80 16.89
CA ASP A 62 2.48 16.85 16.72
C ASP A 62 2.08 17.36 15.33
N CYS A 63 2.81 18.33 14.76
CA CYS A 63 2.60 18.75 13.37
C CYS A 63 2.95 17.62 12.38
N LEU A 64 4.07 16.93 12.61
CA LEU A 64 4.50 15.77 11.82
C LEU A 64 3.48 14.65 11.87
N ASP A 65 2.85 14.40 13.02
CA ASP A 65 1.75 13.45 13.18
C ASP A 65 0.52 13.84 12.34
N GLY A 66 0.09 15.10 12.39
CA GLY A 66 -1.00 15.62 11.58
C GLY A 66 -0.76 15.42 10.08
N ILE A 67 0.39 15.89 9.58
CA ILE A 67 0.79 15.74 8.17
C ILE A 67 0.91 14.27 7.77
N THR A 68 1.43 13.41 8.65
CA THR A 68 1.53 11.96 8.40
C THR A 68 0.14 11.34 8.29
N GLN A 69 -0.82 11.71 9.15
CA GLN A 69 -2.19 11.21 9.09
C GLN A 69 -2.97 11.76 7.87
N ASP A 70 -2.73 13.01 7.47
CA ASP A 70 -3.22 13.58 6.20
C ASP A 70 -2.72 12.79 4.99
N GLY A 71 -1.40 12.59 4.93
CA GLY A 71 -0.74 11.85 3.85
C GLY A 71 -1.20 10.39 3.78
N LEU A 72 -1.38 9.72 4.92
CA LEU A 72 -1.89 8.35 4.97
C LEU A 72 -3.35 8.26 4.53
N GLU A 73 -4.24 9.15 5.01
CA GLU A 73 -5.63 9.16 4.57
C GLU A 73 -5.73 9.33 3.04
N LEU A 74 -4.95 10.25 2.47
CA LEU A 74 -4.91 10.51 1.04
C LEU A 74 -4.33 9.33 0.26
N LEU A 75 -3.21 8.75 0.72
CA LEU A 75 -2.57 7.57 0.16
C LEU A 75 -3.52 6.37 0.14
N GLY A 76 -4.29 6.19 1.21
CA GLY A 76 -5.32 5.16 1.33
C GLY A 76 -6.46 5.34 0.33
N LYS A 77 -7.03 6.54 0.23
CA LYS A 77 -8.12 6.85 -0.72
C LYS A 77 -7.71 6.68 -2.19
N GLN A 78 -6.44 6.98 -2.50
CA GLN A 78 -5.91 7.04 -3.87
C GLN A 78 -5.10 5.80 -4.28
N GLY A 79 -5.38 4.61 -3.72
CA GLY A 79 -4.76 3.34 -4.16
C GLY A 79 -3.24 3.27 -3.99
N GLY A 80 -2.69 4.00 -3.02
CA GLY A 80 -1.24 4.07 -2.78
C GLY A 80 -0.50 5.09 -3.63
N ARG A 81 -1.19 6.08 -4.20
CA ARG A 81 -0.58 7.19 -4.95
C ARG A 81 -0.95 8.55 -4.36
N LEU A 82 -0.04 9.51 -4.40
CA LEU A 82 -0.22 10.85 -3.81
C LEU A 82 -0.05 12.00 -4.81
N ARG A 83 0.65 11.81 -5.93
CA ARG A 83 0.99 12.88 -6.88
C ARG A 83 0.67 12.51 -8.33
N ASP A 84 0.18 13.48 -9.10
CA ASP A 84 -0.19 13.35 -10.52
C ASP A 84 0.94 12.77 -11.37
N ASP A 85 2.18 13.25 -11.19
CA ASP A 85 3.36 12.79 -11.93
C ASP A 85 3.78 11.34 -11.57
N GLN A 86 3.11 10.74 -10.60
CA GLN A 86 3.28 9.37 -10.12
C GLN A 86 1.96 8.55 -10.26
N GLY A 87 0.94 9.11 -10.93
CA GLY A 87 -0.37 8.52 -11.19
C GLY A 87 -1.41 8.68 -10.08
N GLY A 88 -1.16 9.54 -9.09
CA GLY A 88 -2.15 10.00 -8.12
C GLY A 88 -3.00 11.15 -8.66
N THR A 89 -3.72 11.85 -7.77
CA THR A 89 -4.67 12.90 -8.13
C THR A 89 -4.60 14.10 -7.18
N LEU A 90 -4.13 15.26 -7.67
CA LEU A 90 -4.33 16.65 -7.20
C LEU A 90 -3.40 17.64 -7.96
N PRO A 91 -3.90 18.70 -8.65
CA PRO A 91 -5.26 19.25 -8.62
C PRO A 91 -5.97 19.27 -10.00
N GLY A 92 -7.05 18.50 -10.10
CA GLY A 92 -7.92 18.47 -11.29
C GLY A 92 -8.85 17.25 -11.34
N PHE A 93 -9.27 16.74 -10.17
CA PHE A 93 -10.00 15.48 -9.99
C PHE A 93 -11.08 15.22 -11.04
N ASP A 94 -10.91 14.14 -11.82
CA ASP A 94 -11.46 12.81 -11.51
C ASP A 94 -10.41 11.75 -11.94
N GLU A 95 -10.59 10.43 -11.87
CA GLU A 95 -11.46 9.72 -12.81
C GLU A 95 -12.59 8.88 -12.18
N ILE A 96 -12.43 8.30 -10.96
CA ILE A 96 -13.56 7.67 -10.23
C ILE A 96 -13.42 7.87 -8.70
N ASP A 97 -14.21 8.77 -8.12
CA ASP A 97 -14.32 9.04 -6.66
C ASP A 97 -12.95 9.06 -5.92
N GLY A 98 -11.94 9.65 -6.57
CA GLY A 98 -10.57 9.76 -6.07
C GLY A 98 -9.75 8.46 -6.00
N ALA A 99 -10.24 7.33 -6.50
CA ALA A 99 -9.51 6.06 -6.52
C ALA A 99 -8.54 5.98 -7.71
N SER A 100 -7.31 5.52 -7.47
CA SER A 100 -6.41 5.09 -8.56
C SER A 100 -6.70 3.64 -8.93
N TYR A 101 -6.62 3.32 -10.22
CA TYR A 101 -6.63 1.93 -10.69
C TYR A 101 -5.47 1.13 -10.09
N ALA A 102 -5.78 -0.08 -9.61
CA ALA A 102 -4.82 -1.13 -9.27
C ALA A 102 -5.00 -2.38 -10.14
N ILE A 103 -6.15 -2.53 -10.80
CA ILE A 103 -6.42 -3.51 -11.85
C ILE A 103 -6.85 -2.71 -13.10
N LYS A 104 -6.21 -3.01 -14.23
CA LYS A 104 -6.57 -2.43 -15.54
C LYS A 104 -6.87 -3.53 -16.55
N ARG A 105 -7.66 -3.21 -17.58
CA ARG A 105 -7.85 -4.10 -18.73
C ARG A 105 -6.54 -4.18 -19.53
N GLU A 106 -6.15 -5.40 -19.93
CA GLU A 106 -4.99 -5.55 -20.82
C GLU A 106 -5.31 -5.03 -22.24
N PRO A 107 -4.34 -4.42 -22.95
CA PRO A 107 -4.52 -4.03 -24.35
C PRO A 107 -4.83 -5.24 -25.23
N SER A 108 -5.71 -5.08 -26.22
CA SER A 108 -6.15 -6.14 -27.13
C SER A 108 -5.04 -6.81 -27.94
N ASP A 109 -3.89 -6.14 -28.10
CA ASP A 109 -2.76 -6.62 -28.90
C ASP A 109 -1.77 -7.51 -28.10
N TYR A 110 -2.08 -7.84 -26.84
CA TYR A 110 -1.20 -8.61 -25.95
C TYR A 110 -1.77 -10.01 -25.64
N ASP A 111 -1.59 -10.94 -26.59
CA ASP A 111 -1.97 -12.38 -26.50
C ASP A 111 -1.13 -13.21 -25.48
N ASP A 112 -0.48 -12.55 -24.51
CA ASP A 112 0.59 -13.16 -23.71
C ASP A 112 0.08 -13.80 -22.41
N ILE A 113 0.09 -15.14 -22.38
CA ILE A 113 0.21 -15.99 -21.19
C ILE A 113 -0.88 -15.80 -20.10
N GLY A 114 -2.16 -15.93 -20.46
CA GLY A 114 -3.23 -16.30 -19.51
C GLY A 114 -3.47 -15.33 -18.35
N LEU A 115 -3.17 -14.04 -18.55
CA LEU A 115 -3.56 -12.97 -17.64
C LEU A 115 -4.95 -12.44 -18.03
N TYR A 116 -5.78 -12.21 -17.01
CA TYR A 116 -7.14 -11.66 -17.14
C TYR A 116 -7.18 -10.16 -16.84
N GLY A 117 -6.02 -9.51 -16.70
CA GLY A 117 -5.92 -8.08 -16.44
C GLY A 117 -4.50 -7.69 -16.01
N ARG A 118 -4.25 -6.39 -15.89
CA ARG A 118 -2.95 -5.83 -15.51
C ARG A 118 -2.95 -5.34 -14.06
N GLY A 119 -2.13 -5.97 -13.23
CA GLY A 119 -1.81 -5.45 -11.90
C GLY A 119 -1.00 -4.17 -11.98
N THR A 120 -1.52 -3.08 -11.41
CA THR A 120 -0.90 -1.74 -11.43
C THR A 120 -0.67 -1.15 -10.03
N LEU A 121 -0.84 -1.94 -8.95
CA LEU A 121 -0.57 -1.48 -7.58
C LEU A 121 0.90 -0.99 -7.42
N PRO A 122 1.15 0.24 -6.91
CA PRO A 122 2.51 0.76 -6.75
C PRO A 122 3.25 0.02 -5.61
N SER A 123 4.57 -0.14 -5.70
CA SER A 123 5.31 -0.92 -4.70
C SER A 123 5.24 -0.26 -3.32
N LEU A 124 5.09 -1.06 -2.25
CA LEU A 124 5.06 -0.56 -0.88
C LEU A 124 6.35 0.19 -0.49
N ARG A 125 7.50 -0.37 -0.91
CA ARG A 125 8.85 0.12 -0.62
C ARG A 125 9.66 0.23 -1.92
N GLY A 126 10.64 1.12 -1.94
CA GLY A 126 11.69 1.12 -2.96
C GLY A 126 12.71 0.01 -2.65
N THR A 127 13.06 -0.80 -3.65
CA THR A 127 14.18 -1.77 -3.56
C THR A 127 15.56 -1.09 -3.70
N VAL A 128 15.56 0.18 -4.09
CA VAL A 128 16.70 1.08 -4.26
C VAL A 128 16.25 2.46 -3.73
N PRO A 129 17.14 3.31 -3.17
CA PRO A 129 16.82 4.69 -2.75
C PRO A 129 16.34 5.65 -3.88
N SER A 130 16.02 5.11 -5.05
CA SER A 130 15.77 5.82 -6.30
C SER A 130 14.71 5.10 -7.17
N VAL A 131 13.85 4.25 -6.60
CA VAL A 131 12.63 3.82 -7.30
C VAL A 131 11.59 4.93 -7.08
N PRO A 132 11.38 5.84 -8.05
CA PRO A 132 10.31 6.82 -7.90
C PRO A 132 8.98 6.07 -7.84
N ASN A 133 7.99 6.65 -7.15
CA ASN A 133 6.61 6.18 -7.10
C ASN A 133 6.31 5.01 -6.13
N SER A 134 7.25 4.54 -5.29
CA SER A 134 6.88 3.63 -4.18
C SER A 134 6.03 4.36 -3.12
N MET A 135 5.08 3.67 -2.47
CA MET A 135 4.18 4.29 -1.46
C MET A 135 4.96 4.99 -0.34
N GLN A 136 6.05 4.37 0.13
CA GLN A 136 6.97 4.95 1.10
C GLN A 136 7.54 6.29 0.61
N HIS A 137 8.10 6.33 -0.61
CA HIS A 137 8.73 7.52 -1.17
C HIS A 137 7.73 8.64 -1.49
N GLN A 138 6.51 8.27 -1.87
CA GLN A 138 5.42 9.22 -2.06
C GLN A 138 5.04 9.88 -0.73
N LEU A 139 5.00 9.12 0.37
CA LEU A 139 4.72 9.66 1.70
C LEU A 139 5.87 10.52 2.25
N GLU A 140 7.14 10.13 2.03
CA GLU A 140 8.33 10.96 2.31
C GLU A 140 8.21 12.33 1.62
N SER A 141 7.93 12.31 0.31
CA SER A 141 7.81 13.51 -0.53
C SER A 141 6.63 14.39 -0.11
N TYR A 142 5.49 13.79 0.21
CA TYR A 142 4.30 14.50 0.69
C TYR A 142 4.60 15.21 2.02
N ILE A 143 5.15 14.50 3.00
CA ILE A 143 5.49 15.07 4.32
C ILE A 143 6.47 16.22 4.14
N ALA A 144 7.57 16.01 3.39
CA ALA A 144 8.57 17.05 3.15
C ALA A 144 7.99 18.32 2.51
N SER A 145 7.06 18.17 1.56
CA SER A 145 6.38 19.30 0.90
C SER A 145 5.38 20.07 1.79
N ARG A 146 5.03 19.50 2.95
CA ARG A 146 4.03 20.02 3.90
C ARG A 146 4.61 20.57 5.20
N LEU A 147 5.92 20.47 5.41
CA LEU A 147 6.56 20.99 6.64
C LEU A 147 6.43 22.51 6.80
N ASP A 148 6.28 23.26 5.70
CA ASP A 148 6.02 24.71 5.75
C ASP A 148 4.62 25.06 6.32
N ASP A 149 3.68 24.11 6.33
CA ASP A 149 2.38 24.27 7.01
C ASP A 149 2.55 24.26 8.55
N CYS A 150 3.68 23.76 9.09
CA CYS A 150 4.01 23.82 10.51
C CYS A 150 4.41 25.24 10.93
N ASN A 151 3.43 26.05 11.36
CA ASN A 151 3.66 27.44 11.73
C ASN A 151 4.53 27.65 13.00
N LEU A 152 5.86 27.62 12.83
CA LEU A 152 6.85 27.88 13.88
C LEU A 152 6.81 29.31 14.44
N THR A 153 6.11 30.26 13.79
CA THR A 153 6.07 31.67 14.24
C THR A 153 5.34 31.86 15.57
N VAL A 154 4.54 30.87 16.00
CA VAL A 154 3.86 30.87 17.32
C VAL A 154 4.84 31.06 18.48
N PHE A 155 6.09 30.61 18.33
CA PHE A 155 7.13 30.74 19.37
C PHE A 155 7.71 32.15 19.50
N LYS A 156 7.53 33.04 18.51
CA LYS A 156 7.92 34.46 18.62
C LYS A 156 7.16 35.16 19.74
N SER A 157 5.90 34.80 19.96
CA SER A 157 5.09 35.30 21.09
C SER A 157 5.65 34.94 22.48
N ARG A 158 6.57 33.97 22.53
CA ARG A 158 7.25 33.49 23.75
C ARG A 158 8.71 33.96 23.83
N GLY A 159 9.14 34.87 22.95
CA GLY A 159 10.52 35.38 22.92
C GLY A 159 11.53 34.43 22.28
N PHE A 160 11.09 33.56 21.37
CA PHE A 160 11.98 32.69 20.59
C PHE A 160 11.87 32.98 19.09
N THR A 161 13.00 33.26 18.46
CA THR A 161 13.12 33.27 17.00
C THR A 161 13.68 31.93 16.55
N ILE A 162 12.94 31.24 15.67
CA ILE A 162 13.32 29.94 15.10
C ILE A 162 13.67 30.12 13.62
N THR A 163 14.85 29.65 13.22
CA THR A 163 15.31 29.64 11.82
C THR A 163 15.39 28.19 11.34
N PRO A 164 14.53 27.75 10.39
CA PRO A 164 14.59 26.40 9.84
C PRO A 164 15.73 26.23 8.83
N GLY A 165 16.40 25.08 8.86
CA GLY A 165 17.28 24.59 7.81
C GLY A 165 16.56 23.65 6.83
N ALA A 166 17.32 22.96 5.96
CA ALA A 166 16.75 22.02 5.00
C ALA A 166 16.33 20.70 5.70
N PRO A 167 15.05 20.28 5.60
CA PRO A 167 14.58 19.03 6.19
C PRO A 167 14.93 17.80 5.35
N THR A 168 15.12 16.66 6.00
CA THR A 168 15.17 15.32 5.40
C THR A 168 14.16 14.41 6.10
N VAL A 169 13.34 13.70 5.31
CA VAL A 169 12.30 12.78 5.81
C VAL A 169 12.69 11.34 5.44
N ASP A 170 12.63 10.43 6.41
CA ASP A 170 12.81 8.97 6.26
C ASP A 170 11.52 8.29 6.74
N VAL A 171 10.86 7.50 5.88
CA VAL A 171 9.66 6.74 6.24
C VAL A 171 9.98 5.25 6.18
N SER A 172 9.62 4.50 7.21
CA SER A 172 9.74 3.05 7.26
C SER A 172 8.37 2.41 7.46
N ILE A 173 7.86 1.70 6.45
CA ILE A 173 6.57 1.00 6.53
C ILE A 173 6.80 -0.45 6.97
N ALA A 174 6.41 -0.78 8.21
CA ALA A 174 6.39 -2.14 8.74
C ALA A 174 5.02 -2.82 8.49
N LYS A 175 4.80 -4.01 9.05
CA LYS A 175 3.49 -4.70 8.96
C LYS A 175 2.42 -4.01 9.79
N ASP A 176 2.76 -3.60 11.02
CA ASP A 176 1.82 -3.06 12.00
C ASP A 176 2.02 -1.58 12.36
N SER A 177 3.09 -0.96 11.84
CA SER A 177 3.46 0.43 12.10
C SER A 177 4.06 1.12 10.88
N ILE A 178 4.05 2.45 10.92
CA ILE A 178 4.76 3.32 10.00
C ILE A 178 5.57 4.27 10.86
N ASP A 179 6.89 4.22 10.73
CA ASP A 179 7.82 5.02 11.49
C ASP A 179 8.34 6.15 10.60
N VAL A 180 8.07 7.39 10.98
CA VAL A 180 8.52 8.60 10.29
C VAL A 180 9.61 9.25 11.13
N LYS A 181 10.76 9.50 10.51
CA LYS A 181 11.85 10.30 11.09
C LYS A 181 12.03 11.56 10.26
N LEU A 182 12.31 12.65 10.95
CA LEU A 182 12.53 13.96 10.39
C LEU A 182 13.84 14.51 10.99
N ASP A 183 14.85 14.69 10.15
CA ASP A 183 16.02 15.51 10.46
C ASP A 183 15.74 16.91 9.91
N TYR A 184 15.40 17.85 10.79
CA TYR A 184 14.99 19.21 10.44
C TYR A 184 15.73 20.21 11.34
N PRO A 185 16.94 20.66 10.98
CA PRO A 185 17.76 21.49 11.86
C PRO A 185 17.13 22.86 12.09
N LEU A 186 16.46 23.02 13.22
CA LEU A 186 15.87 24.26 13.72
C LEU A 186 16.87 24.98 14.64
N VAL A 187 17.38 26.13 14.20
CA VAL A 187 18.19 27.01 15.06
C VAL A 187 17.25 27.88 15.87
N VAL A 188 17.22 27.68 17.18
CA VAL A 188 16.38 28.39 18.15
C VAL A 188 17.22 29.43 18.87
N GLU A 189 16.79 30.70 18.80
CA GLU A 189 17.43 31.83 19.46
C GLU A 189 16.47 32.46 20.49
N SER A 190 16.93 32.57 21.74
CA SER A 190 16.22 33.23 22.83
C SER A 190 16.44 34.74 22.76
N GLU A 191 15.38 35.51 22.55
CA GLU A 191 15.44 36.98 22.45
C GLU A 191 15.79 37.63 23.80
N ALA A 192 15.49 36.96 24.92
CA ALA A 192 15.80 37.45 26.26
C ALA A 192 17.28 37.34 26.64
N THR A 193 18.05 36.44 26.00
CA THR A 193 19.43 36.11 26.40
C THR A 193 20.44 36.11 25.26
N GLY A 194 19.99 36.12 23.99
CA GLY A 194 20.84 35.94 22.80
C GLY A 194 21.43 34.53 22.66
N ALA A 195 21.03 33.59 23.51
CA ALA A 195 21.51 32.21 23.46
C ALA A 195 20.89 31.45 22.29
N LYS A 196 21.71 30.65 21.60
CA LYS A 196 21.30 29.82 20.46
C LYS A 196 21.49 28.34 20.78
N THR A 197 20.57 27.52 20.30
CA THR A 197 20.64 26.05 20.33
C THR A 197 20.04 25.48 19.04
N THR A 198 20.34 24.22 18.72
CA THR A 198 19.80 23.53 17.55
C THR A 198 18.99 22.33 17.99
N VAL A 199 17.81 22.13 17.37
CA VAL A 199 16.99 20.93 17.51
C VAL A 199 16.78 20.37 16.12
N ASN A 200 17.15 19.11 15.89
CA ASN A 200 17.17 18.49 14.56
C ASN A 200 16.34 17.19 14.49
N ASP A 201 16.41 16.33 15.52
CA ASP A 201 15.80 15.01 15.48
C ASP A 201 14.35 14.99 15.99
N PHE A 202 13.39 14.67 15.11
CA PHE A 202 11.98 14.45 15.43
C PHE A 202 11.53 13.09 14.88
N SER A 203 10.57 12.44 15.55
CA SER A 203 10.07 11.14 15.11
C SER A 203 8.63 10.90 15.52
N LYS A 204 7.85 10.22 14.66
CA LYS A 204 6.50 9.76 14.99
C LYS A 204 6.26 8.35 14.47
N THR A 205 5.57 7.53 15.26
CA THR A 205 5.14 6.17 14.86
C THR A 205 3.62 6.14 14.74
N GLN A 206 3.11 5.97 13.52
CA GLN A 206 1.68 5.72 13.29
C GLN A 206 1.38 4.22 13.39
N ARG A 207 0.33 3.85 14.14
CA ARG A 207 -0.12 2.44 14.27
C ARG A 207 -1.08 2.02 13.15
N ALA A 208 -0.67 2.30 11.91
CA ALA A 208 -1.37 1.89 10.70
C ALA A 208 -0.75 0.59 10.14
N ARG A 209 -1.55 -0.47 9.97
CA ARG A 209 -1.07 -1.77 9.43
C ARG A 209 -0.92 -1.77 7.91
N LEU A 210 -0.41 -0.68 7.33
CA LEU A 210 -0.32 -0.50 5.87
C LEU A 210 0.44 -1.64 5.19
N GLY A 211 1.46 -2.23 5.84
CA GLY A 211 2.16 -3.39 5.31
C GLY A 211 1.34 -4.70 5.27
N ASN A 212 0.37 -4.90 6.17
CA ASN A 212 -0.57 -6.03 6.08
C ASN A 212 -1.68 -5.76 5.04
N ILE A 213 -2.16 -4.52 4.97
CA ILE A 213 -3.16 -4.08 3.99
C ILE A 213 -2.62 -4.19 2.57
N TYR A 214 -1.36 -3.78 2.36
CA TYR A 214 -0.68 -3.92 1.08
C TYR A 214 -0.55 -5.37 0.63
N ASP A 215 -0.13 -6.28 1.52
CA ASP A 215 -0.04 -7.71 1.19
C ASP A 215 -1.40 -8.26 0.72
N PHE A 216 -2.49 -7.84 1.37
CA PHE A 216 -3.83 -8.27 1.04
C PHE A 216 -4.30 -7.65 -0.28
N ALA A 217 -4.11 -6.34 -0.49
CA ALA A 217 -4.38 -5.68 -1.77
C ALA A 217 -3.61 -6.33 -2.92
N ALA A 218 -2.34 -6.65 -2.73
CA ALA A 218 -1.52 -7.34 -3.72
C ALA A 218 -2.04 -8.77 -4.01
N GLN A 219 -2.53 -9.50 -2.99
CA GLN A 219 -3.18 -10.79 -3.19
C GLN A 219 -4.48 -10.68 -3.98
N LEU A 220 -5.35 -9.70 -3.67
CA LEU A 220 -6.58 -9.45 -4.42
C LEU A 220 -6.28 -9.11 -5.88
N VAL A 221 -5.38 -8.15 -6.12
CA VAL A 221 -4.95 -7.74 -7.47
C VAL A 221 -4.33 -8.91 -8.23
N THR A 222 -3.51 -9.76 -7.58
CA THR A 222 -2.90 -10.92 -8.24
C THR A 222 -3.93 -12.00 -8.57
N GLY A 223 -4.84 -12.32 -7.64
CA GLY A 223 -5.88 -13.32 -7.87
C GLY A 223 -6.80 -12.91 -9.03
N ASP A 224 -7.28 -11.68 -8.98
CA ASP A 224 -8.18 -11.10 -9.98
C ASP A 224 -7.55 -10.97 -11.38
N THR A 225 -6.23 -10.77 -11.46
CA THR A 225 -5.51 -10.69 -12.75
C THR A 225 -4.99 -12.03 -13.27
N THR A 226 -5.03 -13.10 -12.48
CA THR A 226 -4.49 -14.43 -12.86
C THR A 226 -5.51 -15.58 -12.82
N GLY A 227 -6.68 -15.38 -12.24
CA GLY A 227 -7.74 -16.40 -12.16
C GLY A 227 -9.07 -15.95 -12.75
N LEU A 228 -9.51 -16.58 -13.85
CA LEU A 228 -10.82 -16.35 -14.48
C LEU A 228 -12.01 -16.53 -13.52
N THR A 229 -11.85 -17.42 -12.55
CA THR A 229 -12.86 -17.76 -11.54
C THR A 229 -12.62 -17.09 -10.18
N PHE A 230 -11.71 -16.12 -10.09
CA PHE A 230 -11.42 -15.41 -8.84
C PHE A 230 -12.52 -14.40 -8.50
N GLU A 231 -13.16 -14.59 -7.35
CA GLU A 231 -14.25 -13.74 -6.85
C GLU A 231 -13.69 -12.80 -5.77
N ILE A 232 -13.51 -11.52 -6.09
CA ILE A 232 -12.80 -10.55 -5.24
C ILE A 232 -13.58 -10.16 -3.97
N ASP A 233 -14.91 -10.33 -3.95
CA ASP A 233 -15.78 -10.15 -2.79
C ASP A 233 -15.81 -11.36 -1.84
N ASN A 234 -15.68 -12.57 -2.39
CA ASN A 234 -15.72 -13.85 -1.69
C ASN A 234 -14.35 -14.27 -1.08
N GLN A 235 -13.49 -13.30 -0.77
CA GLN A 235 -12.16 -13.55 -0.22
C GLN A 235 -12.14 -13.62 1.31
N PRO A 236 -11.47 -14.61 1.92
CA PRO A 236 -11.43 -14.75 3.37
C PRO A 236 -10.71 -13.55 4.02
N SER A 237 -11.31 -13.00 5.08
CA SER A 237 -10.79 -11.81 5.78
C SER A 237 -9.37 -12.04 6.32
N LEU A 238 -8.35 -11.50 5.65
CA LEU A 238 -6.97 -11.67 6.08
C LEU A 238 -6.69 -10.81 7.32
N GLN A 239 -6.42 -11.46 8.46
CA GLN A 239 -6.15 -10.80 9.74
C GLN A 239 -7.23 -9.78 10.20
N GLY A 240 -8.50 -9.99 9.84
CA GLY A 240 -9.59 -9.08 10.17
C GLY A 240 -9.64 -7.79 9.35
N LEU A 241 -9.00 -7.78 8.17
CA LEU A 241 -9.29 -6.81 7.10
C LEU A 241 -10.65 -7.17 6.46
N VAL A 242 -11.42 -6.16 6.09
CA VAL A 242 -12.76 -6.31 5.49
C VAL A 242 -12.76 -5.68 4.11
N THR A 243 -13.06 -6.46 3.08
CA THR A 243 -13.28 -5.96 1.71
C THR A 243 -14.74 -5.55 1.54
N THR A 244 -14.98 -4.44 0.86
CA THR A 244 -16.30 -4.05 0.35
C THR A 244 -16.14 -3.49 -1.05
N ILE A 245 -17.07 -3.82 -1.95
CA ILE A 245 -17.02 -3.39 -3.35
C ILE A 245 -18.21 -2.47 -3.63
N LEU A 246 -17.94 -1.35 -4.27
CA LEU A 246 -18.95 -0.47 -4.86
C LEU A 246 -18.96 -0.82 -6.36
N ARG A 247 -19.98 -1.58 -6.76
CA ARG A 247 -20.16 -2.00 -8.16
C ARG A 247 -20.59 -0.81 -9.03
N ASP A 248 -20.21 -0.80 -10.30
CA ASP A 248 -20.59 0.22 -11.29
C ASP A 248 -20.29 1.67 -10.84
N ALA A 249 -19.19 1.89 -10.12
CA ALA A 249 -18.92 3.17 -9.45
C ALA A 249 -18.76 4.34 -10.44
N ALA A 250 -18.15 4.10 -11.61
CA ALA A 250 -18.34 4.89 -12.82
C ALA A 250 -17.90 4.08 -14.05
N ASN A 251 -18.54 4.27 -15.20
CA ASN A 251 -18.19 3.60 -16.47
C ASN A 251 -18.16 2.05 -16.39
N GLN A 252 -18.93 1.44 -15.48
CA GLN A 252 -18.91 0.01 -15.13
C GLN A 252 -17.66 -0.45 -14.37
N ASP A 253 -16.74 0.46 -14.01
CA ASP A 253 -15.58 0.13 -13.19
C ASP A 253 -15.97 0.03 -11.69
N ASP A 254 -15.31 -0.88 -10.98
CA ASP A 254 -15.56 -1.14 -9.56
C ASP A 254 -14.60 -0.37 -8.64
N ILE A 255 -15.09 0.07 -7.47
CA ILE A 255 -14.22 0.52 -6.37
C ILE A 255 -14.14 -0.55 -5.28
N ILE A 256 -12.93 -1.03 -5.01
CA ILE A 256 -12.63 -1.96 -3.93
C ILE A 256 -12.10 -1.17 -2.73
N ASN A 257 -12.76 -1.30 -1.57
CA ASN A 257 -12.34 -0.71 -0.30
C ASN A 257 -11.92 -1.81 0.67
N ILE A 258 -10.65 -1.83 1.06
CA ILE A 258 -10.10 -2.65 2.14
C ILE A 258 -10.11 -1.80 3.42
N THR A 259 -10.96 -2.16 4.37
CA THR A 259 -11.07 -1.49 5.67
C THR A 259 -10.30 -2.25 6.74
N ASP A 260 -9.49 -1.53 7.53
CA ASP A 260 -8.83 -2.05 8.72
C ASP A 260 -9.42 -1.45 10.01
N PRO A 261 -10.31 -2.17 10.72
CA PRO A 261 -10.92 -1.66 11.95
C PRO A 261 -9.95 -1.53 13.14
N ARG A 262 -8.74 -2.10 13.07
CA ARG A 262 -7.75 -1.99 14.17
C ARG A 262 -6.68 -0.92 13.95
N SER A 263 -6.67 -0.27 12.78
CA SER A 263 -5.79 0.87 12.50
C SER A 263 -6.62 2.14 12.40
N LEU A 264 -6.28 3.12 13.22
CA LEU A 264 -6.96 4.40 13.27
C LEU A 264 -6.10 5.47 12.60
N VAL A 265 -6.69 6.23 11.68
CA VAL A 265 -6.12 7.42 11.04
C VAL A 265 -7.17 8.51 11.13
N LYS A 266 -6.81 9.68 11.66
CA LYS A 266 -7.76 10.77 12.01
C LYS A 266 -8.95 10.32 12.88
N GLY A 267 -8.76 9.30 13.71
CA GLY A 267 -9.78 8.74 14.60
C GLY A 267 -10.80 7.80 13.95
N GLY A 268 -10.77 7.61 12.63
CA GLY A 268 -11.58 6.60 11.92
C GLY A 268 -10.78 5.34 11.57
N PRO A 269 -11.45 4.21 11.28
CA PRO A 269 -10.81 3.05 10.66
C PRO A 269 -10.08 3.43 9.37
N TYR A 270 -8.88 2.90 9.18
CA TYR A 270 -8.10 3.18 7.97
C TYR A 270 -8.68 2.39 6.78
N VAL A 271 -8.90 3.08 5.67
CA VAL A 271 -9.44 2.51 4.43
C VAL A 271 -8.40 2.68 3.33
N PHE A 272 -8.08 1.58 2.66
CA PHE A 272 -7.29 1.56 1.44
C PHE A 272 -8.20 1.19 0.26
N ARG A 273 -8.29 2.09 -0.71
CA ARG A 273 -9.25 2.07 -1.82
C ARG A 273 -8.51 2.04 -3.14
N PHE A 274 -8.95 1.21 -4.08
CA PHE A 274 -8.48 1.23 -5.46
C PHE A 274 -9.61 0.91 -6.45
N ALA A 275 -9.43 1.31 -7.70
CA ALA A 275 -10.36 1.00 -8.79
C ALA A 275 -9.92 -0.26 -9.57
N ARG A 276 -10.91 -0.96 -10.13
CA ARG A 276 -10.79 -2.07 -11.08
C ARG A 276 -11.52 -1.66 -12.37
N GLU A 277 -10.75 -1.48 -13.45
CA GLU A 277 -11.31 -1.17 -14.78
C GLU A 277 -12.10 -2.37 -15.30
N ASN A 278 -13.30 -2.13 -15.85
CA ASN A 278 -14.13 -3.19 -16.41
C ASN A 278 -13.45 -3.85 -17.63
N ARG A 279 -13.54 -5.16 -17.70
CA ARG A 279 -12.90 -6.00 -18.71
C ARG A 279 -13.92 -6.55 -19.68
N MET A 280 -13.39 -7.11 -20.76
CA MET A 280 -14.22 -7.89 -21.67
C MET A 280 -14.39 -9.30 -21.11
N PRO A 281 -15.59 -9.89 -21.18
CA PRO A 281 -15.82 -11.32 -20.95
C PRO A 281 -14.73 -12.21 -21.52
N LYS A 282 -14.32 -13.22 -20.75
CA LYS A 282 -13.28 -14.17 -21.16
C LYS A 282 -13.83 -15.59 -21.20
N VAL A 283 -13.47 -16.31 -22.25
CA VAL A 283 -13.72 -17.74 -22.41
C VAL A 283 -12.44 -18.46 -21.99
N ASP A 284 -12.57 -19.48 -21.15
CA ASP A 284 -11.46 -20.36 -20.80
C ASP A 284 -10.96 -21.10 -22.06
N ASP A 285 -9.63 -21.26 -22.19
CA ASP A 285 -9.01 -21.81 -23.39
C ASP A 285 -9.43 -23.29 -23.58
N ILE A 286 -10.38 -23.55 -24.46
CA ILE A 286 -10.84 -24.91 -24.82
C ILE A 286 -9.70 -25.74 -25.46
N ILE A 287 -8.65 -25.08 -25.96
CA ILE A 287 -7.56 -25.69 -26.70
C ILE A 287 -6.39 -26.00 -25.74
N PRO A 288 -5.98 -27.27 -25.57
CA PRO A 288 -4.76 -27.61 -24.85
C PRO A 288 -3.54 -26.94 -25.52
N ARG A 289 -2.79 -26.14 -24.75
CA ARG A 289 -1.61 -25.38 -25.24
C ARG A 289 -0.51 -26.22 -25.91
N ASP A 290 -0.52 -27.54 -25.70
CA ASP A 290 0.48 -28.45 -26.25
C ASP A 290 0.24 -28.84 -27.73
N ASP A 291 -0.89 -28.46 -28.34
CA ASP A 291 -1.12 -28.63 -29.78
C ASP A 291 -1.49 -27.31 -30.50
N PRO A 292 -0.50 -26.59 -31.09
CA PRO A 292 -0.77 -25.39 -31.88
C PRO A 292 -1.46 -25.70 -33.23
N ALA A 293 -1.62 -26.97 -33.61
CA ALA A 293 -2.55 -27.38 -34.65
C ALA A 293 -3.92 -27.64 -33.99
N GLY A 294 -4.62 -26.55 -33.65
CA GLY A 294 -5.84 -26.57 -32.84
C GLY A 294 -6.84 -27.65 -33.28
N PHE A 295 -7.12 -28.59 -32.38
CA PHE A 295 -8.02 -29.74 -32.54
C PHE A 295 -8.06 -30.32 -33.96
N VAL A 296 -6.91 -30.78 -34.46
CA VAL A 296 -6.90 -31.70 -35.62
C VAL A 296 -7.59 -33.00 -35.20
N VAL A 297 -8.88 -33.08 -35.47
CA VAL A 297 -9.66 -34.32 -35.48
C VAL A 297 -9.04 -35.19 -36.58
N GLY A 298 -8.10 -36.05 -36.19
CA GLY A 298 -7.27 -36.80 -37.13
C GLY A 298 -8.11 -37.62 -38.12
N ASP A 299 -7.73 -37.60 -39.40
CA ASP A 299 -8.49 -37.90 -40.62
C ASP A 299 -9.34 -39.19 -40.70
N ASN A 300 -9.34 -40.05 -39.66
CA ASN A 300 -10.09 -41.31 -39.63
C ASN A 300 -10.84 -41.56 -38.30
N ILE A 301 -10.96 -40.57 -37.42
CA ILE A 301 -11.86 -40.64 -36.26
C ILE A 301 -12.82 -39.46 -36.38
N TYR A 302 -14.02 -39.70 -36.88
CA TYR A 302 -15.16 -38.82 -36.62
C TYR A 302 -15.68 -39.19 -35.23
N PRO A 303 -15.37 -38.43 -34.15
CA PRO A 303 -16.12 -38.59 -32.92
C PRO A 303 -17.57 -38.20 -33.23
N GLU A 304 -18.49 -39.17 -33.13
CA GLU A 304 -19.91 -38.94 -33.43
C GLU A 304 -20.53 -37.83 -32.56
N ASN A 305 -19.88 -37.47 -31.45
CA ASN A 305 -20.18 -36.30 -30.64
C ASN A 305 -18.89 -35.61 -30.16
N ILE A 306 -18.66 -34.35 -30.57
CA ILE A 306 -17.71 -33.45 -29.89
C ILE A 306 -18.51 -32.67 -28.85
N THR A 307 -18.31 -32.95 -27.57
CA THR A 307 -18.89 -32.14 -26.48
C THR A 307 -17.84 -31.14 -26.01
N ALA A 308 -18.00 -29.88 -26.40
CA ALA A 308 -17.25 -28.76 -25.85
C ALA A 308 -18.16 -27.98 -24.90
N THR A 309 -17.72 -27.78 -23.66
CA THR A 309 -18.39 -26.93 -22.66
C THR A 309 -17.48 -25.75 -22.33
N PRO A 310 -17.40 -24.71 -23.19
CA PRO A 310 -16.65 -23.50 -22.87
C PRO A 310 -17.17 -22.89 -21.56
N THR A 311 -16.27 -22.67 -20.61
CA THR A 311 -16.56 -21.83 -19.45
C THR A 311 -16.27 -20.40 -19.85
N ALA A 312 -17.29 -19.61 -20.11
CA ALA A 312 -17.14 -18.16 -20.17
C ALA A 312 -17.50 -17.57 -18.80
N LYS A 313 -16.60 -16.79 -18.22
CA LYS A 313 -16.90 -15.97 -17.04
C LYS A 313 -16.49 -14.53 -17.33
N ASP A 314 -17.31 -13.61 -16.84
CA ASP A 314 -16.93 -12.22 -16.78
C ASP A 314 -16.11 -12.05 -15.50
N PRO A 315 -14.81 -11.68 -15.58
CA PRO A 315 -14.00 -11.45 -14.39
C PRO A 315 -14.57 -10.33 -13.49
N ASP A 316 -15.38 -9.43 -14.07
CA ASP A 316 -16.01 -8.34 -13.34
C ASP A 316 -17.44 -8.66 -12.89
N GLU A 317 -18.07 -9.69 -13.46
CA GLU A 317 -19.33 -10.32 -13.01
C GLU A 317 -20.62 -9.53 -13.31
N ASP A 318 -20.57 -8.65 -14.31
CA ASP A 318 -21.65 -7.70 -14.60
C ASP A 318 -22.89 -8.35 -15.26
N GLU A 319 -22.70 -9.25 -16.23
CA GLU A 319 -23.80 -9.86 -16.99
C GLU A 319 -23.59 -11.36 -17.34
N PRO A 320 -24.67 -12.14 -17.54
CA PRO A 320 -24.59 -13.53 -18.02
C PRO A 320 -24.10 -13.59 -19.48
N ILE A 321 -22.99 -14.30 -19.71
CA ILE A 321 -22.36 -14.38 -21.04
C ILE A 321 -23.05 -15.42 -21.93
N THR A 322 -23.43 -15.00 -23.13
CA THR A 322 -23.82 -15.90 -24.22
C THR A 322 -22.63 -16.17 -25.14
N VAL A 323 -22.19 -17.43 -25.22
CA VAL A 323 -21.09 -17.86 -26.10
C VAL A 323 -21.65 -18.37 -27.43
N PHE A 324 -21.18 -17.80 -28.54
CA PHE A 324 -21.47 -18.28 -29.89
C PHE A 324 -20.20 -18.93 -30.47
N PHE A 325 -20.33 -20.12 -31.06
CA PHE A 325 -19.23 -20.82 -31.73
C PHE A 325 -19.60 -21.21 -33.16
N ASN A 326 -18.65 -21.06 -34.08
CA ASN A 326 -18.79 -21.48 -35.48
C ASN A 326 -17.90 -22.70 -35.72
N ILE A 327 -18.52 -23.85 -36.04
CA ILE A 327 -17.78 -25.05 -36.45
C ILE A 327 -17.38 -24.89 -37.91
N LYS A 328 -16.08 -24.75 -38.17
CA LYS A 328 -15.54 -24.68 -39.54
C LYS A 328 -14.90 -26.02 -39.91
N TYR A 329 -15.54 -26.77 -40.79
CA TYR A 329 -14.98 -27.99 -41.35
C TYR A 329 -13.79 -27.64 -42.28
N PRO A 330 -12.68 -28.39 -42.25
CA PRO A 330 -11.57 -28.19 -43.20
C PRO A 330 -12.03 -28.53 -44.63
N ASP A 331 -11.47 -27.82 -45.62
CA ASP A 331 -11.89 -27.82 -47.04
C ASP A 331 -11.61 -29.15 -47.79
N HIS A 332 -12.15 -30.27 -47.31
CA HIS A 332 -12.11 -31.57 -47.98
C HIS A 332 -13.51 -32.00 -48.45
N ALA A 333 -13.73 -31.76 -49.75
CA ALA A 333 -14.85 -32.23 -50.59
C ALA A 333 -16.24 -31.65 -50.29
N THR A 334 -16.62 -30.63 -51.09
CA THR A 334 -17.98 -30.39 -51.61
C THR A 334 -19.13 -31.00 -50.80
N ILE A 335 -19.38 -30.46 -49.60
CA ILE A 335 -20.66 -30.60 -48.93
C ILE A 335 -21.61 -29.61 -49.62
N PRO A 336 -22.82 -30.00 -50.06
CA PRO A 336 -23.78 -29.06 -50.62
C PRO A 336 -24.14 -27.96 -49.62
N ASP A 337 -24.37 -26.73 -50.10
CA ASP A 337 -24.60 -25.52 -49.28
C ASP A 337 -25.84 -25.61 -48.34
N GLU A 338 -26.61 -26.70 -48.37
CA GLU A 338 -27.85 -26.93 -47.61
C GLU A 338 -27.65 -27.62 -46.25
N GLN A 339 -26.42 -27.95 -45.80
CA GLN A 339 -26.19 -28.74 -44.57
C GLN A 339 -25.27 -28.12 -43.49
N ILE A 340 -25.14 -26.79 -43.40
CA ILE A 340 -24.37 -26.14 -42.33
C ILE A 340 -25.17 -25.04 -41.60
N LEU A 341 -26.02 -25.45 -40.66
CA LEU A 341 -26.57 -24.60 -39.59
C LEU A 341 -26.76 -25.40 -38.29
N GLY A 342 -25.69 -25.54 -37.51
CA GLY A 342 -25.73 -26.07 -36.15
C GLY A 342 -25.42 -24.97 -35.14
N ALA A 343 -26.45 -24.33 -34.58
CA ALA A 343 -26.29 -23.37 -33.48
C ALA A 343 -26.50 -24.09 -32.14
N GLY A 344 -25.43 -24.21 -31.34
CA GLY A 344 -25.52 -24.70 -29.96
C GLY A 344 -25.68 -23.54 -28.98
N THR A 345 -26.76 -23.54 -28.20
CA THR A 345 -26.95 -22.60 -27.08
C THR A 345 -26.45 -23.23 -25.79
N LEU A 346 -25.53 -22.57 -25.09
CA LEU A 346 -25.11 -22.99 -23.76
C LEU A 346 -26.15 -22.49 -22.73
N ILE A 347 -27.15 -23.32 -22.43
CA ILE A 347 -28.22 -22.97 -21.49
C ILE A 347 -27.72 -23.20 -20.05
N GLN A 348 -27.38 -22.11 -19.35
CA GLN A 348 -27.27 -22.13 -17.89
C GLN A 348 -28.69 -22.26 -17.30
N GLU A 349 -28.89 -23.21 -16.39
CA GLU A 349 -30.23 -23.62 -15.91
C GLU A 349 -31.06 -22.44 -15.36
N CYS A 350 -32.12 -22.06 -16.07
CA CYS A 350 -33.11 -21.08 -15.65
C CYS A 350 -34.39 -21.77 -15.13
N PRO A 351 -34.80 -21.58 -13.86
CA PRO A 351 -36.02 -22.19 -13.34
C PRO A 351 -37.27 -21.35 -13.63
N GLY A 352 -37.89 -21.46 -14.81
CA GLY A 352 -39.17 -20.81 -15.13
C GLY A 352 -39.59 -20.90 -16.61
N VAL A 353 -40.91 -20.98 -16.89
CA VAL A 353 -41.53 -21.32 -18.19
C VAL A 353 -42.29 -20.16 -18.84
N VAL A 354 -42.13 -19.90 -20.16
CA VAL A 354 -43.13 -19.26 -21.08
C VAL A 354 -42.94 -19.66 -22.58
N GLU A 355 -44.04 -19.75 -23.35
CA GLU A 355 -44.20 -20.01 -24.83
C GLU A 355 -44.97 -18.84 -25.52
N THR A 356 -45.02 -18.57 -26.85
CA THR A 356 -44.39 -19.04 -28.12
C THR A 356 -44.61 -18.01 -29.28
N CYS A 357 -43.93 -18.16 -30.43
CA CYS A 357 -43.96 -17.26 -31.61
C CYS A 357 -45.20 -17.32 -32.54
N ALA A 358 -45.47 -16.20 -33.24
CA ALA A 358 -46.28 -16.15 -34.46
C ALA A 358 -45.88 -15.03 -35.45
N THR A 359 -45.44 -15.43 -36.66
CA THR A 359 -45.52 -14.73 -37.97
C THR A 359 -45.52 -13.18 -38.01
N ASP A 360 -44.36 -12.56 -37.82
CA ASP A 360 -43.70 -11.63 -38.77
C ASP A 360 -42.46 -11.03 -38.05
N GLY A 361 -41.25 -11.44 -38.44
CA GLY A 361 -40.01 -11.11 -37.72
C GLY A 361 -39.81 -11.97 -36.46
N ALA A 362 -39.84 -13.29 -36.61
CA ALA A 362 -39.97 -14.24 -35.51
C ALA A 362 -38.74 -14.34 -34.57
N GLU A 363 -39.04 -14.32 -33.27
CA GLU A 363 -38.15 -14.75 -32.18
C GLU A 363 -37.98 -16.29 -32.18
N VAL A 364 -37.18 -16.83 -31.26
CA VAL A 364 -36.93 -18.28 -31.14
C VAL A 364 -37.33 -18.74 -29.73
N TYR A 365 -38.18 -19.75 -29.63
CA TYR A 365 -38.58 -20.37 -28.36
C TYR A 365 -38.20 -21.86 -28.37
N CYS A 366 -37.52 -22.30 -27.31
CA CYS A 366 -37.21 -23.71 -27.08
C CYS A 366 -38.48 -24.49 -26.71
N ARG A 367 -38.57 -25.74 -27.19
CA ARG A 367 -39.60 -26.71 -26.82
C ARG A 367 -38.92 -27.92 -26.20
N ASP A 368 -39.46 -28.46 -25.12
CA ASP A 368 -39.02 -29.75 -24.61
C ASP A 368 -39.28 -30.85 -25.66
N VAL A 369 -38.19 -31.38 -26.22
CA VAL A 369 -38.22 -32.57 -27.07
C VAL A 369 -37.45 -33.67 -26.35
N THR A 370 -38.17 -34.62 -25.75
CA THR A 370 -37.56 -35.85 -25.26
C THR A 370 -37.24 -36.75 -26.45
N VAL A 371 -36.03 -36.62 -27.00
CA VAL A 371 -35.53 -37.50 -28.07
C VAL A 371 -34.96 -38.79 -27.45
N PRO A 372 -35.38 -39.99 -27.86
CA PRO A 372 -34.72 -41.23 -27.48
C PRO A 372 -33.28 -41.27 -28.03
N ALA A 373 -32.33 -41.77 -27.24
CA ALA A 373 -30.95 -41.89 -27.68
C ALA A 373 -30.82 -42.89 -28.85
N GLY A 374 -30.40 -42.41 -30.03
CA GLY A 374 -30.04 -43.28 -31.17
C GLY A 374 -30.20 -42.68 -32.56
N ASP A 375 -31.03 -41.63 -32.75
CA ASP A 375 -31.38 -41.13 -34.08
C ASP A 375 -30.85 -39.71 -34.37
N THR A 376 -30.31 -39.52 -35.58
CA THR A 376 -29.94 -38.20 -36.14
C THR A 376 -31.07 -37.67 -37.01
N TYR A 377 -31.48 -36.41 -36.82
CA TYR A 377 -32.48 -35.74 -37.66
C TYR A 377 -31.90 -34.50 -38.34
N ILE A 378 -32.24 -34.32 -39.62
CA ILE A 378 -32.01 -33.10 -40.39
C ILE A 378 -33.27 -32.23 -40.25
N ILE A 379 -33.10 -30.96 -39.92
CA ILE A 379 -34.21 -29.98 -39.91
C ILE A 379 -34.27 -29.33 -41.30
N GLU A 380 -35.21 -29.78 -42.12
CA GLU A 380 -35.56 -29.09 -43.37
C GLU A 380 -36.61 -28.00 -43.10
N CYS A 381 -36.27 -26.74 -43.41
CA CYS A 381 -37.25 -25.67 -43.57
C CYS A 381 -37.73 -25.65 -45.03
N PRO A 382 -39.02 -25.84 -45.32
CA PRO A 382 -39.57 -25.72 -46.67
C PRO A 382 -39.62 -24.24 -47.11
N PRO A 383 -39.65 -23.99 -48.43
CA PRO A 383 -38.60 -23.25 -49.15
C PRO A 383 -38.69 -21.72 -49.13
#